data_AF-A0A7S2XSV8-F1
#
_entry.id   AF-A0A7S2XSV8-F1
#
_cell.length_a   1.000
_cell.length_b   1.000
_cell.length_c   1.000
_cell.angle_alpha   90.00
_cell.angle_beta   90.00
_cell.angle_gamma   90.00
#
_symmetry.space_group_name_H-M   'P 1'
#
loop_
_entity.id
_entity.type
_entity.pdbx_description
1 polymer ?
#
loop_
_entity_poly.entity_id
_entity_poly.type
_entity_poly.pdbx_seq_one_letter_code
_entity_poly.pdbx_strand_id
1 'polypeptide(L)'
;QSNLKLRTLEWTISGEIKLQDFFYAMGSVGRSSREGREISWSFFQENFEKIHAMVGKGSASLMDACIVSCAGAFSSAEKADEIEKFFEKHPLPQSARKIAQTTESMRANSKFFDILKSSELSKQEFWASL
;
A
#
# COMPACT_ATOMS: atom_id res chain seq x y z
N GLN A 1 -20.21 0.44 -4.09
CA GLN A 1 -19.42 1.27 -3.15
C GLN A 1 -18.10 1.79 -3.74
N SER A 2 -17.60 1.21 -4.83
CA SER A 2 -16.35 1.61 -5.50
C SER A 2 -16.34 3.09 -5.95
N ASN A 3 -17.50 3.66 -6.29
CA ASN A 3 -17.64 5.09 -6.64
C ASN A 3 -17.21 6.04 -5.50
N LEU A 4 -17.58 5.75 -4.24
CA LEU A 4 -17.19 6.60 -3.11
C LEU A 4 -15.68 6.51 -2.84
N LYS A 5 -15.10 5.31 -2.94
CA LYS A 5 -13.66 5.10 -2.78
C LYS A 5 -12.84 5.92 -3.78
N LEU A 6 -13.22 5.86 -5.05
CA LEU A 6 -12.57 6.64 -6.12
C LEU A 6 -12.72 8.14 -5.89
N ARG A 7 -13.94 8.62 -5.58
CA ARG A 7 -14.17 10.04 -5.26
C ARG A 7 -13.34 10.52 -4.07
N THR A 8 -13.19 9.68 -3.03
CA THR A 8 -12.30 9.99 -1.89
C THR A 8 -10.85 10.09 -2.33
N LEU A 9 -10.36 9.19 -3.19
CA LEU A 9 -9.00 9.22 -3.72
C LEU A 9 -8.75 10.45 -4.60
N GLU A 10 -9.69 10.79 -5.49
CA GLU A 10 -9.65 12.01 -6.31
C GLU A 10 -9.57 13.27 -5.45
N TRP A 11 -10.35 13.34 -4.36
CA TRP A 11 -10.30 14.42 -3.39
C TRP A 11 -8.93 14.54 -2.72
N THR A 12 -8.24 13.43 -2.45
CA THR A 12 -6.88 13.49 -1.85
C THR A 12 -5.86 14.22 -2.70
N ILE A 13 -6.05 14.25 -4.02
CA ILE A 13 -5.14 14.90 -4.96
C ILE A 13 -5.78 16.13 -5.65
N SER A 14 -6.89 16.66 -5.12
CA SER A 14 -7.56 17.84 -5.69
C SER A 14 -6.87 19.16 -5.30
N GLY A 15 -6.07 19.14 -4.22
CA GLY A 15 -5.47 20.33 -3.62
C GLY A 15 -6.27 20.91 -2.44
N GLU A 16 -7.42 20.32 -2.10
CA GLU A 16 -8.24 20.72 -0.94
C GLU A 16 -7.67 20.22 0.40
N ILE A 17 -6.86 19.15 0.37
CA ILE A 17 -6.23 18.58 1.55
C ILE A 17 -4.81 19.12 1.70
N LYS A 18 -4.40 19.43 2.94
CA LYS A 18 -3.02 19.79 3.24
C LYS A 18 -2.07 18.69 2.79
N LEU A 19 -0.92 19.09 2.24
CA LEU A 19 0.08 18.17 1.68
C LEU A 19 0.60 17.14 2.70
N GLN A 20 0.55 17.45 3.99
CA GLN A 20 0.96 16.54 5.07
C GLN A 20 -0.10 15.50 5.47
N ASP A 21 -1.35 15.63 4.98
CA ASP A 21 -2.50 14.84 5.44
C ASP A 21 -3.15 13.99 4.33
N PHE A 22 -2.90 14.27 3.05
CA PHE A 22 -3.61 13.62 1.93
C PHE A 22 -3.51 12.09 1.92
N PHE A 23 -2.35 11.54 2.29
CA PHE A 23 -2.11 10.09 2.28
C PHE A 23 -2.89 9.32 3.35
N TYR A 24 -3.45 9.99 4.37
CA TYR A 24 -4.27 9.31 5.39
C TYR A 24 -5.57 8.79 4.79
N ALA A 25 -6.24 9.61 3.98
CA ALA A 25 -7.48 9.22 3.31
C ALA A 25 -7.24 8.13 2.27
N MET A 26 -6.12 8.19 1.53
CA MET A 26 -5.71 7.11 0.63
C MET A 26 -5.53 5.79 1.40
N GLY A 27 -4.79 5.81 2.51
CA GLY A 27 -4.58 4.63 3.34
C GLY A 27 -5.88 4.09 3.96
N SER A 28 -6.83 4.96 4.30
CA SER A 28 -8.16 4.54 4.79
C SER A 28 -8.97 3.81 3.72
N VAL A 29 -8.92 4.28 2.46
CA VAL A 29 -9.50 3.54 1.33
C VAL A 29 -8.82 2.18 1.17
N GLY A 30 -7.48 2.15 1.19
CA GLY A 30 -6.69 0.93 1.12
C GLY A 30 -7.09 -0.09 2.20
N ARG A 31 -7.21 0.34 3.46
CA ARG A 31 -7.54 -0.56 4.59
C ARG A 31 -9.01 -0.94 4.70
N SER A 32 -9.90 -0.30 3.95
CA SER A 32 -11.35 -0.53 4.07
C SER A 32 -11.80 -1.95 3.70
N SER A 33 -11.09 -2.62 2.79
CA SER A 33 -11.47 -3.93 2.24
C SER A 33 -10.38 -4.48 1.31
N ARG A 34 -10.48 -5.76 0.91
CA ARG A 34 -9.61 -6.34 -0.14
C ARG A 34 -9.67 -5.53 -1.45
N GLU A 35 -10.88 -5.19 -1.90
CA GLU A 35 -11.09 -4.34 -3.08
C GLU A 35 -10.49 -2.94 -2.88
N GLY A 36 -10.61 -2.37 -1.68
CA GLY A 36 -10.05 -1.06 -1.34
C GLY A 36 -8.53 -1.00 -1.49
N ARG A 37 -7.82 -2.08 -1.10
CA ARG A 37 -6.35 -2.19 -1.31
C ARG A 37 -5.98 -2.08 -2.78
N GLU A 38 -6.63 -2.87 -3.64
CA GLU A 38 -6.35 -2.84 -5.08
C GLU A 38 -6.70 -1.46 -5.67
N ILE A 39 -7.88 -0.91 -5.36
CA ILE A 39 -8.28 0.42 -5.85
C ILE A 39 -7.26 1.50 -5.43
N SER A 40 -6.82 1.50 -4.18
CA SER A 40 -5.87 2.50 -3.69
C SER A 40 -4.51 2.39 -4.38
N TRP A 41 -4.04 1.18 -4.64
CA TRP A 41 -2.77 0.95 -5.32
C TRP A 41 -2.85 1.30 -6.81
N SER A 42 -3.89 0.85 -7.53
CA SER A 42 -4.10 1.22 -8.93
C SER A 42 -4.23 2.72 -9.11
N PHE A 43 -4.98 3.40 -8.23
CA PHE A 43 -5.09 4.85 -8.26
C PHE A 43 -3.73 5.55 -8.06
N PHE A 44 -2.90 5.06 -7.14
CA PHE A 44 -1.55 5.58 -6.94
C PHE A 44 -0.70 5.42 -8.21
N GLN A 45 -0.76 4.26 -8.88
CA GLN A 45 -0.03 4.01 -10.12
C GLN A 45 -0.49 4.95 -11.24
N GLU A 46 -1.81 5.07 -11.45
CA GLU A 46 -2.42 5.91 -12.49
C GLU A 46 -2.13 7.41 -12.28
N ASN A 47 -2.02 7.86 -11.03
CA ASN A 47 -1.82 9.26 -10.67
C ASN A 47 -0.40 9.55 -10.17
N PHE A 48 0.55 8.64 -10.39
CA PHE A 48 1.88 8.70 -9.82
C PHE A 48 2.57 10.04 -10.10
N GLU A 49 2.58 10.50 -11.35
CA GLU A 49 3.23 11.76 -11.74
C GLU A 49 2.63 12.97 -11.02
N LYS A 50 1.30 12.99 -10.85
CA LYS A 50 0.61 14.06 -10.14
C LYS A 50 0.94 14.04 -8.65
N ILE A 51 0.92 12.86 -8.02
CA ILE A 51 1.30 12.69 -6.61
C ILE A 51 2.76 13.08 -6.42
N HIS A 52 3.66 12.63 -7.29
CA HIS A 52 5.07 12.96 -7.28
C HIS A 52 5.32 14.46 -7.42
N ALA A 53 4.61 15.15 -8.32
CA ALA A 53 4.69 16.60 -8.46
C ALA A 53 4.17 17.34 -7.22
N MET A 54 3.09 16.86 -6.59
CA MET A 54 2.53 17.43 -5.37
C MET A 54 3.51 17.33 -4.20
N VAL A 55 4.13 16.16 -4.00
CA VAL A 55 5.07 15.94 -2.89
C VAL A 55 6.49 16.37 -3.19
N GLY A 56 6.86 16.57 -4.46
CA GLY A 56 8.22 16.90 -4.90
C GLY A 56 8.73 18.26 -4.42
N LYS A 57 7.83 19.14 -3.96
CA LYS A 57 8.17 20.40 -3.28
C LYS A 57 8.30 20.25 -1.74
N GLY A 58 7.94 19.10 -1.20
CA GLY A 58 7.93 18.79 0.22
C GLY A 58 9.04 17.81 0.64
N SER A 59 8.94 17.32 1.88
CA SER A 59 9.86 16.31 2.41
C SER A 59 9.68 14.97 1.69
N ALA A 60 10.78 14.27 1.41
CA ALA A 60 10.78 12.90 0.90
C ALA A 60 9.94 11.92 1.76
N SER A 61 9.81 12.21 3.06
CA SER A 61 8.98 11.44 4.00
C SER A 61 7.48 11.42 3.62
N LEU A 62 7.01 12.40 2.85
CA LEU A 62 5.63 12.43 2.36
C LEU A 62 5.39 11.38 1.27
N MET A 63 6.37 11.19 0.38
CA MET A 63 6.32 10.13 -0.61
C MET A 63 6.38 8.77 0.07
N ASP A 64 7.28 8.60 1.05
CA ASP A 64 7.37 7.38 1.86
C ASP A 64 6.02 7.04 2.53
N ALA A 65 5.37 8.03 3.13
CA ALA A 65 4.06 7.86 3.77
C ALA A 65 2.98 7.48 2.75
N CYS A 66 2.99 8.08 1.56
CA CYS A 66 2.06 7.77 0.48
C CYS A 66 2.23 6.31 -0.02
N ILE A 67 3.48 5.87 -0.22
CA ILE A 67 3.82 4.50 -0.60
C ILE A 67 3.28 3.52 0.45
N VAL A 68 3.57 3.75 1.73
CA VAL A 68 3.10 2.89 2.83
C VAL A 68 1.57 2.87 2.90
N SER A 69 0.90 4.01 2.73
CA SER A 69 -0.56 4.09 2.75
C SER A 69 -1.22 3.30 1.64
N CYS A 70 -0.69 3.34 0.42
CA CYS A 70 -1.32 2.72 -0.75
C CYS A 70 -0.88 1.27 -0.99
N ALA A 71 0.38 0.95 -0.71
CA ALA A 71 0.96 -0.36 -0.96
C ALA A 71 1.13 -1.19 0.31
N GLY A 72 1.32 -0.60 1.49
CA GLY A 72 1.75 -1.31 2.69
C GLY A 72 0.78 -2.37 3.26
N ALA A 73 -0.45 -2.44 2.76
CA ALA A 73 -1.47 -3.37 3.24
C ALA A 73 -1.49 -4.73 2.51
N PHE A 74 -0.61 -4.97 1.53
CA PHE A 74 -0.46 -6.27 0.89
C PHE A 74 0.41 -7.22 1.72
N SER A 75 0.31 -8.52 1.44
CA SER A 75 0.99 -9.58 2.20
C SER A 75 1.31 -10.80 1.35
N SER A 76 1.67 -10.60 0.08
CA SER A 76 2.09 -11.68 -0.82
C SER A 76 3.39 -11.34 -1.52
N ALA A 77 4.17 -12.36 -1.87
CA ALA A 77 5.43 -12.19 -2.59
C ALA A 77 5.23 -11.61 -3.99
N GLU A 78 4.18 -12.03 -4.69
CA GLU A 78 3.87 -11.58 -6.06
C GLU A 78 3.59 -10.07 -6.10
N LYS A 79 2.90 -9.56 -5.07
CA LYS A 79 2.60 -8.14 -4.97
C LYS A 79 3.84 -7.31 -4.61
N ALA A 80 4.76 -7.87 -3.82
CA ALA A 80 6.06 -7.26 -3.59
C ALA A 80 6.83 -7.10 -4.91
N ASP A 81 6.87 -8.14 -5.75
CA ASP A 81 7.53 -8.11 -7.06
C ASP A 81 6.85 -7.12 -8.04
N GLU A 82 5.53 -7.02 -8.01
CA GLU A 82 4.77 -6.03 -8.80
C GLU A 82 5.16 -4.60 -8.41
N ILE A 83 5.25 -4.32 -7.11
CA ILE A 83 5.60 -3.00 -6.57
C ILE A 83 7.05 -2.64 -6.91
N GLU A 84 7.99 -3.59 -6.80
CA GLU A 84 9.38 -3.36 -7.18
C GLU A 84 9.50 -3.02 -8.67
N LYS A 85 8.84 -3.80 -9.54
CA LYS A 85 8.81 -3.54 -10.99
C LYS A 85 8.20 -2.17 -11.34
N PHE A 86 7.22 -1.72 -10.56
CA PHE A 86 6.66 -0.38 -10.73
C PHE A 86 7.71 0.70 -10.44
N PHE A 87 8.43 0.60 -9.32
CA PHE A 87 9.45 1.58 -8.95
C PHE A 87 10.78 1.46 -9.72
N GLU A 88 11.06 0.32 -10.36
CA GLU A 88 12.11 0.20 -11.38
C GLU A 88 11.81 1.09 -12.58
N LYS A 89 10.54 1.13 -13.01
CA LYS A 89 10.09 1.99 -14.11
C LYS A 89 9.91 3.44 -13.69
N HIS A 90 9.65 3.69 -12.40
CA HIS A 90 9.37 5.02 -11.84
C HIS A 90 10.29 5.29 -10.65
N PRO A 91 11.58 5.59 -10.89
CA PRO A 91 12.58 5.65 -9.83
C PRO A 91 12.30 6.74 -8.79
N LEU A 92 12.34 6.37 -7.52
CA LEU A 92 12.30 7.28 -6.38
C LEU A 92 13.55 7.10 -5.50
N PRO A 93 14.71 7.68 -5.86
CA PRO A 93 15.96 7.46 -5.13
C PRO A 93 15.87 7.80 -3.63
N GLN A 94 15.10 8.83 -3.28
CA GLN A 94 14.90 9.25 -1.88
C GLN A 94 14.02 8.27 -1.08
N SER A 95 13.18 7.48 -1.75
CA SER A 95 12.28 6.50 -1.14
C SER A 95 12.76 5.05 -1.33
N ALA A 96 13.92 4.82 -1.95
CA ALA A 96 14.43 3.48 -2.25
C ALA A 96 14.50 2.59 -1.00
N ARG A 97 14.97 3.15 0.12
CA ARG A 97 14.98 2.43 1.42
C ARG A 97 13.57 2.05 1.86
N LYS A 98 12.60 2.97 1.74
CA LYS A 98 11.22 2.72 2.17
C LYS A 98 10.56 1.65 1.31
N ILE A 99 10.75 1.72 -0.01
CA ILE A 99 10.24 0.73 -0.96
C ILE A 99 10.75 -0.67 -0.57
N ALA A 100 12.08 -0.82 -0.38
CA ALA A 100 12.68 -2.08 0.05
C ALA A 100 12.14 -2.60 1.39
N GLN A 101 11.96 -1.72 2.38
CA GLN A 101 11.37 -2.11 3.68
C GLN A 101 9.92 -2.59 3.54
N THR A 102 9.13 -1.90 2.72
CA THR A 102 7.73 -2.24 2.47
C THR A 102 7.62 -3.59 1.75
N THR A 103 8.41 -3.83 0.70
CA THR A 103 8.37 -5.09 -0.06
C THR A 103 8.91 -6.26 0.76
N GLU A 104 9.97 -6.04 1.55
CA GLU A 104 10.48 -7.04 2.50
C GLU A 104 9.42 -7.42 3.56
N SER A 105 8.72 -6.43 4.12
CA SER A 105 7.65 -6.70 5.09
C SER A 105 6.53 -7.54 4.48
N MET A 106 6.17 -7.33 3.21
CA MET A 106 5.19 -8.17 2.51
C MET A 106 5.65 -9.61 2.37
N ARG A 107 6.92 -9.82 1.99
CA ARG A 107 7.51 -11.16 1.86
C ARG A 107 7.58 -11.87 3.21
N ALA A 108 7.98 -11.17 4.27
CA ALA A 108 7.97 -11.69 5.63
C ALA A 108 6.56 -12.12 6.07
N ASN A 109 5.54 -11.29 5.81
CA ASN A 109 4.14 -11.63 6.09
C ASN A 109 3.64 -12.82 5.27
N SER A 110 4.02 -12.92 3.99
CA SER A 110 3.69 -14.06 3.13
C SER A 110 4.26 -15.36 3.70
N LYS A 111 5.56 -15.35 4.07
CA LYS A 111 6.21 -16.52 4.66
C LYS A 111 5.59 -16.90 6.01
N PHE A 112 5.24 -15.91 6.84
CA PHE A 112 4.55 -16.17 8.10
C PHE A 112 3.18 -16.83 7.87
N PHE A 113 2.43 -16.36 6.87
CA PHE A 113 1.16 -16.97 6.49
C PHE A 113 1.32 -18.43 6.02
N ASP A 114 2.37 -18.75 5.29
CA ASP A 114 2.67 -20.13 4.87
C ASP A 114 3.00 -21.03 6.06
N ILE A 115 3.77 -20.52 7.04
CA ILE A 115 4.04 -21.24 8.29
C ILE A 115 2.73 -21.53 9.03
N LEU A 116 1.86 -20.53 9.20
CA LEU A 116 0.57 -20.70 9.87
C LEU A 116 -0.30 -21.75 9.18
N LYS A 117 -0.37 -21.73 7.85
CA LYS A 117 -1.09 -22.71 7.04
C LYS A 117 -0.56 -24.14 7.18
N SER A 118 0.73 -24.29 7.43
CA SER A 118 1.36 -25.61 7.62
C SER A 118 1.24 -26.14 9.05
N SER A 119 0.83 -25.29 9.99
CA SER A 119 0.74 -25.62 11.42
C SER A 119 -0.63 -26.16 11.81
N GLU A 120 -0.73 -26.76 13.00
CA GLU A 120 -2.00 -27.20 13.58
C GLU A 120 -3.02 -26.05 13.74
N LEU A 121 -2.56 -24.78 13.79
CA LEU A 121 -3.42 -23.60 13.89
C LEU A 121 -4.34 -23.43 12.67
N SER A 122 -4.01 -24.03 11.52
CA SER A 122 -4.86 -24.01 10.33
C SER A 122 -6.04 -24.98 10.41
N LYS A 123 -6.02 -25.91 11.37
CA LYS A 123 -7.02 -26.98 11.52
C LYS A 123 -8.10 -26.54 12.49
N GLN A 124 -9.36 -26.76 12.14
CA GLN A 124 -10.50 -26.38 12.98
C GLN A 124 -10.51 -27.17 14.31
N GLU A 125 -10.02 -28.40 14.26
CA GLU A 125 -9.94 -29.33 15.39
C GLU A 125 -9.07 -28.78 16.53
N PHE A 126 -7.96 -28.11 16.21
CA PHE A 126 -7.10 -27.47 17.20
C PHE A 126 -7.89 -26.47 18.05
N TRP A 127 -8.69 -25.61 17.41
CA TRP A 127 -9.47 -24.57 18.09
C TRP A 127 -10.69 -25.12 18.82
N ALA A 128 -11.27 -26.23 18.35
CA ALA A 128 -12.37 -26.89 19.03
C ALA A 128 -11.94 -27.63 20.32
N SER A 129 -10.64 -27.86 20.50
CA SER A 129 -10.06 -28.55 21.67
C SER A 129 -9.66 -27.63 22.84
N LEU A 130 -9.69 -26.31 22.62
CA LEU A 130 -9.42 -25.26 23.61
C LEU A 130 -10.68 -24.89 24.40
#